data_AF-A0A7Z9KVW0-F1
#
_entry.id   AF-A0A7Z9KVW0-F1
#
_cell.length_a   1.000
_cell.length_b   1.000
_cell.length_c   1.000
_cell.angle_alpha   90.00
_cell.angle_beta   90.00
_cell.angle_gamma   90.00
#
_symmetry.space_group_name_H-M   'P 1'
#
loop_
_entity.id
_entity.type
_entity.pdbx_description
1 polymer ?
#
loop_
_entity_poly.entity_id
_entity_poly.type
_entity_poly.pdbx_seq_one_letter_code
_entity_poly.pdbx_strand_id
1 'polypeptide(L)'
;MKPIYQLLICAFIVTTLACGGEDSAPADENPDITQDTDVEDNLDIDEEVPDEGATDLLLNDDADRVDDADETTNAEDAENSDAPLEDAAEPIDVEPDIQDVPDLPEDIEPPPPPFWELPEGYDQIHFEEVEFDMNGLTEDLKFTLPEDTFSFTVLLDGPPSGVYMRLSKLLTPLGYQLVKNQGDVLCITCPNRVYANHDLVTTLVPNSPEVTYKSKGKYTMKLRAFKMFKLEKGYYISPWHNSTITARILLKQGVPNADSGTIDLNLWFMGVDEVTAENAAENPRIVQMLVELNSIYETVGISVGKVNYLNAAEELTSNIETTLGVDSDLSLLFQSTQDAPPGINVFFVSDIIKTELKNGQQGIVLGISGGIPGPPFLAHGSPHSGVAVSWNDTLGKTDKIGPVLAHEIGHYLGLYHTTGQSNPQNPEFTQHDPIADTPENDSSYLMFWAAAGGTSLSEGQGYVMLRHPSVWLSPAVEPSEP
;
A
#
# COMPACT_ATOMS: atom_id res chain seq x y z
N MET A 1 12.20 -11.70 -36.42
CA MET A 1 12.03 -11.06 -35.11
C MET A 1 10.57 -11.24 -34.73
N LYS A 2 10.26 -11.99 -33.66
CA LYS A 2 8.89 -12.13 -33.15
C LYS A 2 8.54 -10.89 -32.32
N PRO A 3 7.28 -10.41 -32.33
CA PRO A 3 6.88 -9.29 -31.48
C PRO A 3 6.95 -9.72 -30.01
N ILE A 4 7.63 -8.93 -29.20
CA ILE A 4 7.59 -9.01 -27.74
C ILE A 4 6.25 -8.42 -27.31
N TYR A 5 5.36 -9.21 -26.74
CA TYR A 5 4.13 -8.72 -26.13
C TYR A 5 4.47 -8.18 -24.73
N GLN A 6 4.34 -6.86 -24.54
CA GLN A 6 4.46 -6.20 -23.24
C GLN A 6 3.17 -6.43 -22.43
N LEU A 7 3.31 -7.00 -21.24
CA LEU A 7 2.26 -7.08 -20.23
C LEU A 7 2.47 -5.91 -19.26
N LEU A 8 1.56 -4.94 -19.26
CA LEU A 8 1.61 -3.70 -18.46
C LEU A 8 0.69 -3.83 -17.25
N ILE A 9 1.23 -3.63 -16.05
CA ILE A 9 0.54 -3.89 -14.77
C ILE A 9 0.85 -2.73 -13.82
N CYS A 10 -0.16 -2.02 -13.30
CA CYS A 10 -0.03 -1.29 -12.03
C CYS A 10 0.10 -2.34 -10.94
N ALA A 11 1.32 -2.58 -10.49
CA ALA A 11 1.61 -3.67 -9.59
C ALA A 11 1.41 -3.20 -8.15
N PHE A 12 0.24 -3.48 -7.60
CA PHE A 12 0.15 -3.68 -6.17
C PHE A 12 0.66 -5.09 -5.84
N ILE A 13 1.46 -5.22 -4.78
CA ILE A 13 1.75 -6.54 -4.20
C ILE A 13 0.50 -6.96 -3.42
N VAL A 14 -0.48 -7.49 -4.16
CA VAL A 14 -1.43 -8.46 -3.62
C VAL A 14 -0.98 -9.81 -4.14
N THR A 15 -0.19 -10.52 -3.35
CA THR A 15 -0.13 -11.97 -3.57
C THR A 15 -1.49 -12.50 -3.16
N THR A 16 -2.30 -12.89 -4.14
CA THR A 16 -3.60 -13.54 -3.91
C THR A 16 -3.38 -14.79 -3.05
N LEU A 17 -3.63 -14.66 -1.75
CA LEU A 17 -3.61 -15.74 -0.77
C LEU A 17 -4.96 -16.43 -0.82
N ALA A 18 -5.00 -17.65 -1.36
CA ALA A 18 -6.13 -18.54 -1.18
C ALA A 18 -6.09 -19.05 0.27
N CYS A 19 -7.04 -18.62 1.11
CA CYS A 19 -7.26 -19.21 2.42
C CYS A 19 -7.93 -20.59 2.24
N GLY A 20 -7.18 -21.67 2.43
CA GLY A 20 -7.76 -23.00 2.65
C GLY A 20 -8.24 -23.11 4.10
N GLY A 21 -9.54 -22.92 4.32
CA GLY A 21 -10.18 -23.23 5.60
C GLY A 21 -10.79 -24.63 5.56
N GLU A 22 -10.31 -25.53 6.40
CA GLU A 22 -10.99 -26.80 6.67
C GLU A 22 -12.13 -26.53 7.66
N ASP A 23 -13.37 -26.73 7.20
CA ASP A 23 -14.58 -26.69 8.02
C ASP A 23 -14.61 -27.84 9.02
N SER A 24 -14.79 -27.52 10.29
CA SER A 24 -15.40 -28.45 11.25
C SER A 24 -16.36 -27.68 12.17
N ALA A 25 -17.63 -27.67 11.78
CA ALA A 25 -18.75 -27.29 12.65
C ALA A 25 -19.44 -28.55 13.20
N PRO A 26 -19.86 -28.60 14.47
CA PRO A 26 -20.89 -29.52 14.92
C PRO A 26 -22.29 -28.86 14.92
N ALA A 27 -23.27 -29.73 14.72
CA ALA A 27 -24.67 -29.45 14.40
C ALA A 27 -25.56 -28.98 15.57
N ASP A 28 -26.67 -28.36 15.15
CA ASP A 28 -28.04 -28.35 15.68
C ASP A 28 -28.33 -27.91 17.14
N GLU A 29 -29.18 -26.89 17.28
CA GLU A 29 -30.62 -27.10 17.54
C GLU A 29 -31.42 -25.79 17.33
N ASN A 30 -32.47 -25.88 16.52
CA ASN A 30 -33.53 -24.88 16.34
C ASN A 30 -34.67 -25.17 17.34
N PRO A 31 -35.49 -24.18 17.72
CA PRO A 31 -36.87 -24.27 17.22
C PRO A 31 -37.56 -22.93 16.86
N ASP A 32 -38.21 -22.98 15.70
CA ASP A 32 -39.66 -22.74 15.51
C ASP A 32 -40.22 -21.35 15.86
N ILE A 33 -40.44 -20.51 14.83
CA ILE A 33 -41.54 -19.54 14.81
C ILE A 33 -42.19 -19.53 13.42
N THR A 34 -43.52 -19.58 13.48
CA THR A 34 -44.54 -19.83 12.46
C THR A 34 -44.80 -18.71 11.46
N GLN A 35 -45.43 -19.16 10.37
CA GLN A 35 -45.96 -18.51 9.17
C GLN A 35 -46.98 -17.37 9.36
N ASP A 36 -47.10 -16.56 8.29
CA ASP A 36 -48.29 -15.95 7.63
C ASP A 36 -47.98 -14.50 7.20
N THR A 37 -48.30 -13.96 6.03
CA THR A 37 -49.09 -14.37 4.83
C THR A 37 -48.78 -13.37 3.70
N ASP A 38 -48.77 -13.88 2.47
CA ASP A 38 -49.30 -13.31 1.20
C ASP A 38 -49.46 -11.80 1.02
N VAL A 39 -48.79 -11.24 0.01
CA VAL A 39 -49.40 -10.33 -0.99
C VAL A 39 -48.70 -10.56 -2.34
N GLU A 40 -49.42 -11.15 -3.29
CA GLU A 40 -49.14 -11.03 -4.73
C GLU A 40 -49.52 -9.63 -5.20
N ASP A 41 -48.71 -9.01 -6.05
CA ASP A 41 -49.26 -8.34 -7.22
C ASP A 41 -48.23 -8.15 -8.35
N ASN A 42 -48.68 -8.53 -9.54
CA ASN A 42 -48.02 -8.49 -10.83
C ASN A 42 -47.73 -7.06 -11.28
N LEU A 43 -46.66 -6.85 -12.06
CA LEU A 43 -46.68 -5.90 -13.17
C LEU A 43 -45.60 -6.28 -14.22
N ASP A 44 -46.10 -6.81 -15.34
CA ASP A 44 -45.42 -6.88 -16.64
C ASP A 44 -45.13 -5.46 -17.16
N ILE A 45 -43.89 -5.19 -17.57
CA ILE A 45 -43.59 -4.17 -18.57
C ILE A 45 -42.51 -4.72 -19.51
N ASP A 46 -42.96 -5.12 -20.70
CA ASP A 46 -42.14 -5.27 -21.89
C ASP A 46 -41.61 -3.89 -22.33
N GLU A 47 -40.30 -3.77 -22.54
CA GLU A 47 -39.79 -2.75 -23.46
C GLU A 47 -38.54 -3.27 -24.20
N GLU A 48 -38.72 -3.50 -25.49
CA GLU A 48 -37.71 -3.86 -26.48
C GLU A 48 -36.72 -2.70 -26.66
N VAL A 49 -35.41 -3.00 -26.66
CA VAL A 49 -34.36 -2.09 -27.17
C VAL A 49 -33.44 -2.91 -28.09
N PRO A 50 -33.09 -2.39 -29.29
CA PRO A 50 -32.53 -3.21 -30.35
C PRO A 50 -31.02 -3.43 -30.20
N ASP A 51 -30.64 -4.66 -30.55
CA ASP A 51 -29.30 -5.19 -30.68
C ASP A 51 -28.64 -4.70 -31.99
N GLU A 52 -27.59 -3.89 -31.88
CA GLU A 52 -26.68 -3.58 -32.99
C GLU A 52 -25.24 -3.89 -32.60
N GLY A 53 -24.82 -5.12 -32.91
CA GLY A 53 -23.71 -5.36 -33.83
C GLY A 53 -22.30 -5.00 -33.37
N ALA A 54 -21.63 -5.94 -32.70
CA ALA A 54 -20.17 -6.03 -32.72
C ALA A 54 -19.76 -7.40 -33.30
N THR A 55 -19.14 -7.34 -34.48
CA THR A 55 -18.70 -8.48 -35.28
C THR A 55 -17.55 -9.23 -34.60
N ASP A 56 -17.84 -10.51 -34.36
CA ASP A 56 -16.97 -11.57 -33.89
C ASP A 56 -15.93 -11.92 -34.98
N LEU A 57 -14.63 -11.79 -34.66
CA LEU A 57 -13.52 -12.27 -35.50
C LEU A 57 -12.92 -13.51 -34.84
N LEU A 58 -13.56 -14.64 -35.13
CA LEU A 58 -13.02 -15.98 -34.95
C LEU A 58 -11.85 -16.22 -35.91
N LEU A 59 -10.68 -16.56 -35.39
CA LEU A 59 -9.66 -17.25 -36.18
C LEU A 59 -9.16 -18.49 -35.43
N ASN A 60 -9.27 -19.58 -36.19
CA ASN A 60 -8.99 -20.97 -35.85
C ASN A 60 -7.53 -21.22 -35.45
N ASP A 61 -7.35 -22.05 -34.42
CA ASP A 61 -6.12 -22.79 -34.17
C ASP A 61 -6.11 -24.06 -35.04
N ASP A 62 -5.18 -24.10 -36.00
CA ASP A 62 -4.76 -25.32 -36.66
C ASP A 62 -3.73 -26.04 -35.78
N ALA A 63 -4.14 -27.21 -35.30
CA ALA A 63 -3.28 -28.18 -34.67
C ALA A 63 -2.43 -28.88 -35.75
N ASP A 64 -1.11 -28.73 -35.67
CA ASP A 64 -0.20 -29.66 -36.33
C ASP A 64 0.69 -30.38 -35.33
N ARG A 65 0.56 -31.69 -35.44
CA ARG A 65 1.07 -32.78 -34.64
C ARG A 65 2.28 -33.34 -35.37
N VAL A 66 3.43 -33.44 -34.70
CA VAL A 66 4.50 -34.36 -35.12
C VAL A 66 5.07 -35.05 -33.88
N ASP A 67 4.71 -36.33 -33.77
CA ASP A 67 5.38 -37.37 -32.99
C ASP A 67 6.70 -37.74 -33.69
N ASP A 68 7.77 -38.04 -32.92
CA ASP A 68 8.77 -39.12 -33.16
C ASP A 68 9.93 -38.97 -32.13
N ALA A 69 10.05 -39.89 -31.16
CA ALA A 69 10.91 -41.10 -31.16
C ALA A 69 12.40 -40.76 -30.95
N ASP A 70 12.93 -40.93 -29.72
CA ASP A 70 13.60 -42.13 -29.20
C ASP A 70 14.99 -42.37 -29.83
N GLU A 71 16.07 -42.15 -29.05
CA GLU A 71 17.28 -42.98 -29.15
C GLU A 71 18.23 -42.75 -27.97
N THR A 72 18.46 -43.83 -27.23
CA THR A 72 19.55 -44.06 -26.29
C THR A 72 20.92 -44.08 -26.98
N THR A 73 22.00 -43.65 -26.31
CA THR A 73 23.25 -44.45 -26.23
C THR A 73 24.32 -43.86 -25.29
N ASN A 74 24.82 -44.77 -24.46
CA ASN A 74 26.21 -45.03 -24.04
C ASN A 74 27.07 -44.03 -23.26
N ALA A 75 27.54 -44.59 -22.14
CA ALA A 75 28.74 -44.29 -21.40
C ALA A 75 30.02 -44.54 -22.21
N GLU A 76 31.07 -43.77 -21.92
CA GLU A 76 32.36 -44.21 -21.34
C GLU A 76 33.41 -43.10 -21.50
N ASP A 77 34.39 -43.11 -20.58
CA ASP A 77 35.69 -42.43 -20.60
C ASP A 77 35.79 -40.93 -20.24
N ALA A 78 36.32 -40.64 -19.05
CA ALA A 78 37.66 -40.04 -18.93
C ALA A 78 38.14 -40.00 -17.47
N GLU A 79 39.31 -40.58 -17.28
CA GLU A 79 40.10 -40.67 -16.06
C GLU A 79 40.71 -39.31 -15.63
N ASN A 80 40.79 -39.14 -14.30
CA ASN A 80 41.99 -38.76 -13.53
C ASN A 80 42.66 -37.39 -13.77
N SER A 81 42.53 -36.50 -12.78
CA SER A 81 43.64 -35.63 -12.37
C SER A 81 43.52 -35.23 -10.89
N ASP A 82 44.25 -35.94 -10.04
CA ASP A 82 44.63 -35.54 -8.69
C ASP A 82 45.48 -34.26 -8.73
N ALA A 83 45.05 -33.23 -7.98
CA ALA A 83 45.90 -32.10 -7.60
C ALA A 83 45.67 -31.79 -6.11
N PRO A 84 46.73 -31.69 -5.28
CA PRO A 84 46.60 -31.46 -3.84
C PRO A 84 46.35 -29.97 -3.55
N LEU A 85 45.33 -29.69 -2.76
CA LEU A 85 45.10 -28.40 -2.11
C LEU A 85 45.84 -28.39 -0.76
N GLU A 86 47.07 -27.88 -0.76
CA GLU A 86 47.77 -27.42 0.44
C GLU A 86 47.80 -25.88 0.42
N ASP A 87 47.16 -25.26 1.42
CA ASP A 87 47.60 -24.08 2.18
C ASP A 87 46.38 -23.36 2.78
N ALA A 88 46.06 -23.77 4.02
CA ALA A 88 45.16 -23.06 4.90
C ALA A 88 45.91 -21.83 5.45
N ALA A 89 45.50 -20.64 5.03
CA ALA A 89 45.94 -19.39 5.65
C ALA A 89 45.32 -19.27 7.06
N GLU A 90 46.17 -19.09 8.06
CA GLU A 90 45.77 -18.85 9.45
C GLU A 90 45.00 -17.51 9.59
N PRO A 91 43.99 -17.43 10.47
CA PRO A 91 43.28 -16.19 10.74
C PRO A 91 44.20 -15.17 11.44
N ILE A 92 44.31 -13.98 10.84
CA ILE A 92 44.99 -12.84 11.43
C ILE A 92 44.07 -12.24 12.49
N ASP A 93 44.39 -12.51 13.75
CA ASP A 93 43.74 -11.93 14.93
C ASP A 93 44.32 -10.53 15.18
N VAL A 94 43.66 -9.50 14.62
CA VAL A 94 43.95 -8.09 14.92
C VAL A 94 42.82 -7.56 15.78
N GLU A 95 42.93 -7.74 17.09
CA GLU A 95 42.14 -6.94 18.05
C GLU A 95 42.62 -5.49 17.94
N PRO A 96 41.78 -4.52 17.53
CA PRO A 96 42.16 -3.12 17.58
C PRO A 96 42.32 -2.70 19.06
N ASP A 97 43.47 -2.12 19.37
CA ASP A 97 43.79 -1.50 20.66
C ASP A 97 42.92 -0.25 20.83
N ILE A 98 41.70 -0.45 21.37
CA ILE A 98 40.78 0.63 21.78
C ILE A 98 41.20 1.07 23.20
N GLN A 99 42.33 1.74 23.31
CA GLN A 99 42.68 2.52 24.50
C GLN A 99 42.70 4.00 24.08
N ASP A 100 41.94 4.82 24.81
CA ASP A 100 41.72 6.28 24.63
C ASP A 100 40.53 6.71 23.75
N VAL A 101 39.33 6.20 24.04
CA VAL A 101 38.09 6.96 23.76
C VAL A 101 37.84 7.88 24.96
N PRO A 102 37.86 9.22 24.80
CA PRO A 102 37.58 10.14 25.88
C PRO A 102 36.17 9.91 26.44
N ASP A 103 36.03 9.91 27.77
CA ASP A 103 34.74 9.77 28.46
C ASP A 103 33.74 10.76 27.88
N LEU A 104 32.76 10.25 27.13
CA LEU A 104 31.61 11.02 26.69
C LEU A 104 30.84 11.43 27.96
N PRO A 105 30.41 12.69 28.08
CA PRO A 105 29.70 13.16 29.26
C PRO A 105 28.46 12.27 29.51
N GLU A 106 28.38 11.69 30.71
CA GLU A 106 27.38 10.68 31.10
C GLU A 106 25.91 11.18 31.08
N ASP A 107 25.65 12.45 30.78
CA ASP A 107 24.32 13.07 30.90
C ASP A 107 23.94 13.91 29.67
N ILE A 108 24.11 13.39 28.45
CA ILE A 108 23.37 13.93 27.30
C ILE A 108 22.04 13.20 27.24
N GLU A 109 20.99 13.80 27.82
CA GLU A 109 19.63 13.36 27.54
C GLU A 109 19.46 13.34 26.01
N PRO A 110 19.06 12.21 25.40
CA PRO A 110 18.84 12.16 23.97
C PRO A 110 17.84 13.27 23.62
N PRO A 111 18.06 14.01 22.52
CA PRO A 111 17.11 15.04 22.12
C PRO A 111 15.72 14.39 22.07
N PRO A 112 14.68 15.06 22.60
CA PRO A 112 13.34 14.54 22.52
C PRO A 112 13.07 14.20 21.05
N PRO A 113 12.54 13.01 20.72
CA PRO A 113 12.41 12.59 19.33
C PRO A 113 11.73 13.69 18.51
N PRO A 114 12.13 13.96 17.26
CA PRO A 114 11.78 15.16 16.48
C PRO A 114 10.28 15.33 16.15
N PHE A 115 9.39 14.55 16.77
CA PHE A 115 7.99 14.37 16.44
C PHE A 115 7.02 14.82 17.54
N TRP A 116 7.45 15.63 18.52
CA TRP A 116 6.57 16.14 19.57
C TRP A 116 5.78 17.39 19.18
N GLU A 117 6.29 18.20 18.26
CA GLU A 117 5.57 19.37 17.76
C GLU A 117 4.67 18.95 16.59
N LEU A 118 3.42 18.66 16.92
CA LEU A 118 2.39 18.39 15.92
C LEU A 118 1.82 19.70 15.37
N PRO A 119 1.46 19.76 14.08
CA PRO A 119 0.69 20.88 13.54
C PRO A 119 -0.64 21.06 14.27
N GLU A 120 -1.21 22.26 14.20
CA GLU A 120 -2.55 22.53 14.72
C GLU A 120 -3.57 21.55 14.12
N GLY A 121 -4.50 21.07 14.96
CA GLY A 121 -5.49 20.07 14.58
C GLY A 121 -4.98 18.62 14.63
N TYR A 122 -3.77 18.37 15.15
CA TYR A 122 -3.26 17.03 15.38
C TYR A 122 -2.86 16.80 16.83
N ASP A 123 -3.10 15.58 17.31
CA ASP A 123 -2.65 15.09 18.61
C ASP A 123 -2.15 13.63 18.45
N GLN A 124 -1.47 13.07 19.45
CA GLN A 124 -0.98 11.71 19.37
C GLN A 124 -1.03 10.96 20.70
N ILE A 125 -1.29 9.65 20.59
CA ILE A 125 -1.24 8.70 21.71
C ILE A 125 -0.12 7.70 21.43
N HIS A 126 0.70 7.43 22.44
CA HIS A 126 1.86 6.55 22.32
C HIS A 126 1.71 5.33 23.23
N PHE A 127 2.13 4.19 22.69
CA PHE A 127 2.39 2.95 23.41
C PHE A 127 3.82 2.54 23.10
N GLU A 128 4.69 2.69 24.08
CA GLU A 128 6.09 2.26 23.99
C GLU A 128 6.22 0.80 24.44
N GLU A 129 7.26 0.14 23.94
CA GLU A 129 7.65 -1.22 24.35
C GLU A 129 6.51 -2.25 24.30
N VAL A 130 5.68 -2.19 23.26
CA VAL A 130 4.53 -3.10 23.11
C VAL A 130 5.05 -4.52 22.82
N GLU A 131 4.82 -5.42 23.76
CA GLU A 131 5.19 -6.84 23.66
C GLU A 131 4.13 -7.68 22.92
N PHE A 132 4.60 -8.74 22.28
CA PHE A 132 3.76 -9.77 21.67
C PHE A 132 3.87 -11.07 22.45
N ASP A 133 2.74 -11.78 22.60
CA ASP A 133 2.70 -13.12 23.17
C ASP A 133 3.24 -14.17 22.19
N MET A 134 3.31 -15.44 22.62
CA MET A 134 3.77 -16.55 21.78
C MET A 134 2.95 -16.77 20.48
N ASN A 135 1.76 -16.19 20.38
CA ASN A 135 0.92 -16.22 19.18
C ASN A 135 1.10 -14.97 18.31
N GLY A 136 2.07 -14.12 18.65
CA GLY A 136 2.37 -12.88 17.95
C GLY A 136 1.28 -11.84 18.14
N LEU A 137 0.52 -11.88 19.23
CA LEU A 137 -0.55 -10.95 19.55
C LEU A 137 -0.20 -10.12 20.77
N THR A 138 -0.58 -8.84 20.77
CA THR A 138 -0.45 -8.00 21.96
C THR A 138 -1.57 -8.27 22.97
N GLU A 139 -1.41 -7.78 24.20
CA GLU A 139 -2.57 -7.54 25.05
C GLU A 139 -3.54 -6.50 24.45
N ASP A 140 -4.72 -6.35 25.06
CA ASP A 140 -5.68 -5.32 24.64
C ASP A 140 -5.13 -3.92 25.01
N LEU A 141 -4.68 -3.17 24.00
CA LEU A 141 -4.27 -1.77 24.15
C LEU A 141 -5.52 -0.88 24.16
N LYS A 142 -5.59 0.07 25.09
CA LYS A 142 -6.78 0.90 25.31
C LYS A 142 -6.42 2.37 25.24
N PHE A 143 -7.19 3.13 24.46
CA PHE A 143 -7.02 4.57 24.33
C PHE A 143 -8.38 5.26 24.32
N THR A 144 -8.40 6.57 24.52
CA THR A 144 -9.63 7.37 24.48
C THR A 144 -9.47 8.46 23.44
N LEU A 145 -10.43 8.57 22.54
CA LEU A 145 -10.45 9.64 21.55
C LEU A 145 -11.14 10.90 22.11
N PRO A 146 -10.54 12.09 21.92
CA PRO A 146 -11.17 13.39 22.10
C PRO A 146 -12.42 13.57 21.23
N GLU A 147 -13.39 14.36 21.67
CA GLU A 147 -14.69 14.50 21.01
C GLU A 147 -14.64 15.14 19.60
N ASP A 148 -13.59 15.89 19.33
CA ASP A 148 -13.31 16.59 18.08
C ASP A 148 -12.43 15.79 17.10
N THR A 149 -12.02 14.56 17.46
CA THR A 149 -11.32 13.67 16.52
C THR A 149 -12.31 13.21 15.45
N PHE A 150 -11.93 13.24 14.18
CA PHE A 150 -12.76 12.72 13.09
C PHE A 150 -12.11 11.63 12.25
N SER A 151 -10.78 11.51 12.35
CA SER A 151 -10.04 10.34 11.90
C SER A 151 -8.81 10.12 12.78
N PHE A 152 -8.28 8.91 12.73
CA PHE A 152 -6.98 8.62 13.30
C PHE A 152 -6.22 7.61 12.45
N THR A 153 -4.91 7.67 12.53
CA THR A 153 -4.00 6.72 11.89
C THR A 153 -3.23 5.98 12.96
N VAL A 154 -3.27 4.65 12.92
CA VAL A 154 -2.41 3.79 13.76
C VAL A 154 -1.11 3.57 12.99
N LEU A 155 0.03 3.90 13.60
CA LEU A 155 1.37 3.63 13.10
C LEU A 155 2.05 2.61 14.00
N LEU A 156 2.54 1.52 13.42
CA LEU A 156 3.28 0.46 14.11
C LEU A 156 4.71 0.46 13.61
N ASP A 157 5.68 0.60 14.50
CA ASP A 157 7.09 0.81 14.17
C ASP A 157 7.99 -0.07 15.05
N GLY A 158 9.03 -0.66 14.47
CA GLY A 158 10.17 -1.19 15.24
C GLY A 158 10.41 -2.70 15.34
N PRO A 159 9.72 -3.63 14.64
CA PRO A 159 10.20 -5.00 14.63
C PRO A 159 11.44 -5.10 13.71
N PRO A 160 12.25 -6.16 13.84
CA PRO A 160 13.35 -6.38 12.90
C PRO A 160 12.83 -6.59 11.47
N SER A 161 13.67 -6.25 10.50
CA SER A 161 13.44 -6.47 9.07
C SER A 161 12.84 -7.84 8.77
N GLY A 162 11.82 -7.85 7.90
CA GLY A 162 11.10 -9.05 7.46
C GLY A 162 10.02 -9.56 8.43
N VAL A 163 9.74 -8.84 9.51
CA VAL A 163 8.55 -9.06 10.34
C VAL A 163 7.40 -8.18 9.85
N TYR A 164 6.27 -8.81 9.54
CA TYR A 164 5.04 -8.15 9.18
C TYR A 164 4.24 -7.83 10.44
N MET A 165 3.59 -6.67 10.46
CA MET A 165 2.68 -6.25 11.51
C MET A 165 1.34 -5.81 10.94
N ARG A 166 0.30 -5.82 11.77
CA ARG A 166 -0.97 -5.16 11.47
C ARG A 166 -1.81 -4.89 12.71
N LEU A 167 -2.81 -4.04 12.55
CA LEU A 167 -3.96 -3.97 13.45
C LEU A 167 -4.81 -5.24 13.30
N SER A 168 -4.90 -6.07 14.35
CA SER A 168 -5.63 -7.35 14.30
C SER A 168 -7.05 -7.26 14.86
N LYS A 169 -7.30 -6.27 15.71
CA LYS A 169 -8.61 -6.01 16.31
C LYS A 169 -8.74 -4.53 16.61
N LEU A 170 -9.92 -3.98 16.36
CA LEU A 170 -10.29 -2.64 16.80
C LEU A 170 -11.77 -2.60 17.19
N LEU A 171 -12.02 -2.28 18.46
CA LEU A 171 -13.34 -2.13 19.05
C LEU A 171 -13.65 -0.67 19.30
N THR A 172 -14.84 -0.25 18.87
CA THR A 172 -15.42 1.05 19.24
C THR A 172 -15.86 1.07 20.70
N PRO A 173 -16.16 2.26 21.27
CA PRO A 173 -16.73 2.39 22.62
C PRO A 173 -18.06 1.65 22.82
N LEU A 174 -18.77 1.35 21.73
CA LEU A 174 -20.04 0.61 21.75
C LEU A 174 -19.85 -0.89 21.55
N GLY A 175 -18.62 -1.37 21.39
CA GLY A 175 -18.29 -2.78 21.20
C GLY A 175 -18.33 -3.27 19.75
N TYR A 176 -18.63 -2.39 18.77
CA TYR A 176 -18.55 -2.76 17.36
C TYR A 176 -17.10 -3.05 16.94
N GLN A 177 -16.90 -4.15 16.21
CA GLN A 177 -15.61 -4.52 15.62
C GLN A 177 -15.42 -3.84 14.27
N LEU A 178 -14.57 -2.83 14.22
CA LEU A 178 -14.15 -2.21 12.95
C LEU A 178 -13.11 -3.07 12.24
N VAL A 179 -12.23 -3.71 13.03
CA VAL A 179 -11.25 -4.67 12.55
C VAL A 179 -11.45 -5.97 13.32
N LYS A 180 -11.53 -7.07 12.58
CA LYS A 180 -11.73 -8.45 13.03
C LYS A 180 -10.41 -9.19 12.83
N ASN A 181 -10.10 -10.14 13.71
CA ASN A 181 -8.89 -10.97 13.59
C ASN A 181 -9.06 -12.03 12.49
N GLN A 182 -9.23 -11.59 11.24
CA GLN A 182 -9.44 -12.42 10.07
C GLN A 182 -8.31 -12.20 9.04
N GLY A 183 -7.87 -13.30 8.43
CA GLY A 183 -6.69 -13.34 7.57
C GLY A 183 -5.41 -13.02 8.35
N ASP A 184 -4.25 -13.21 7.73
CA ASP A 184 -2.98 -12.78 8.32
C ASP A 184 -2.49 -11.48 7.68
N VAL A 185 -2.59 -11.38 6.35
CA VAL A 185 -2.11 -10.22 5.59
C VAL A 185 -3.19 -9.15 5.42
N LEU A 186 -4.39 -9.53 5.01
CA LEU A 186 -5.47 -8.60 4.69
C LEU A 186 -6.76 -9.03 5.40
N CYS A 187 -7.48 -8.07 5.96
CA CYS A 187 -8.86 -8.30 6.40
C CYS A 187 -9.86 -7.73 5.39
N ILE A 188 -10.31 -8.58 4.46
CA ILE A 188 -11.21 -8.18 3.36
C ILE A 188 -12.63 -7.87 3.87
N THR A 189 -13.11 -8.65 4.84
CA THR A 189 -14.48 -8.59 5.41
C THR A 189 -14.61 -7.64 6.61
N CYS A 190 -13.53 -6.94 6.95
CA CYS A 190 -13.55 -5.94 8.00
C CYS A 190 -14.26 -4.68 7.49
N PRO A 191 -15.17 -4.07 8.28
CA PRO A 191 -15.68 -2.75 7.96
C PRO A 191 -14.56 -1.75 7.67
N ASN A 192 -13.52 -1.73 8.50
CA ASN A 192 -12.29 -0.99 8.23
C ASN A 192 -11.23 -1.95 7.70
N ARG A 193 -10.96 -1.90 6.39
CA ARG A 193 -9.95 -2.76 5.77
C ARG A 193 -8.57 -2.47 6.36
N VAL A 194 -7.76 -3.50 6.58
CA VAL A 194 -6.39 -3.36 7.10
C VAL A 194 -5.45 -4.26 6.35
N TYR A 195 -4.22 -3.80 6.15
CA TYR A 195 -3.16 -4.52 5.47
C TYR A 195 -1.96 -4.69 6.39
N ALA A 196 -1.28 -5.83 6.27
CA ALA A 196 -0.04 -6.09 6.97
C ALA A 196 1.16 -5.65 6.14
N ASN A 197 2.09 -4.92 6.76
CA ASN A 197 3.33 -4.53 6.12
C ASN A 197 4.50 -4.75 7.09
N HIS A 198 5.74 -4.56 6.64
CA HIS A 198 6.93 -4.70 7.48
C HIS A 198 7.51 -3.33 7.88
N ASP A 199 8.32 -3.30 8.94
CA ASP A 199 8.99 -2.13 9.55
C ASP A 199 8.04 -1.04 10.06
N LEU A 200 7.33 -0.37 9.17
CA LEU A 200 6.32 0.65 9.48
C LEU A 200 4.98 0.30 8.84
N VAL A 201 3.95 0.14 9.67
CA VAL A 201 2.60 -0.16 9.22
C VAL A 201 1.65 0.94 9.60
N THR A 202 0.87 1.39 8.63
CA THR A 202 -0.14 2.44 8.80
C THR A 202 -1.53 1.89 8.56
N THR A 203 -2.47 2.33 9.39
CA THR A 203 -3.89 1.99 9.24
C THR A 203 -4.72 3.23 9.49
N LEU A 204 -5.44 3.67 8.47
CA LEU A 204 -6.37 4.80 8.55
C LEU A 204 -7.74 4.32 9.05
N VAL A 205 -8.33 5.08 9.97
CA VAL A 205 -9.69 4.86 10.48
C VAL A 205 -10.46 6.19 10.50
N PRO A 206 -11.65 6.28 9.88
CA PRO A 206 -12.25 5.28 8.98
C PRO A 206 -11.64 5.27 7.58
N ASN A 207 -11.62 4.12 6.91
CA ASN A 207 -11.28 3.99 5.48
C ASN A 207 -12.45 3.59 4.58
N SER A 208 -13.69 3.82 5.05
CA SER A 208 -14.88 3.93 4.21
C SER A 208 -15.95 4.78 4.93
N PRO A 209 -16.87 5.42 4.19
CA PRO A 209 -18.01 6.15 4.77
C PRO A 209 -18.91 5.30 5.67
N GLU A 210 -19.00 4.00 5.41
CA GLU A 210 -19.87 3.05 6.10
C GLU A 210 -19.32 2.64 7.47
N VAL A 211 -18.02 2.88 7.72
CA VAL A 211 -17.38 2.64 9.01
C VAL A 211 -17.96 3.62 10.03
N THR A 212 -18.91 3.12 10.83
CA THR A 212 -19.51 3.87 11.93
C THR A 212 -18.49 4.09 13.04
N TYR A 213 -17.80 5.22 12.95
CA TYR A 213 -16.84 5.72 13.92
C TYR A 213 -17.53 6.68 14.89
N LYS A 214 -17.11 6.67 16.16
CA LYS A 214 -17.50 7.70 17.15
C LYS A 214 -16.28 8.54 17.46
N SER A 215 -16.41 9.85 17.27
CA SER A 215 -15.34 10.79 17.60
C SER A 215 -14.86 10.66 19.05
N LYS A 216 -15.77 10.36 19.98
CA LYS A 216 -15.48 10.27 21.40
C LYS A 216 -15.56 8.84 21.95
N GLY A 217 -14.62 8.52 22.84
CA GLY A 217 -14.77 7.42 23.80
C GLY A 217 -13.60 6.44 23.82
N LYS A 218 -13.75 5.39 24.63
CA LYS A 218 -12.71 4.40 24.86
C LYS A 218 -12.69 3.32 23.77
N TYR A 219 -11.61 3.27 23.02
CA TYR A 219 -11.34 2.23 22.03
C TYR A 219 -10.47 1.12 22.65
N THR A 220 -10.53 -0.06 22.05
CA THR A 220 -9.64 -1.18 22.38
C THR A 220 -9.08 -1.77 21.10
N MET A 221 -7.77 -1.94 21.03
CA MET A 221 -7.10 -2.54 19.89
C MET A 221 -6.19 -3.70 20.30
N LYS A 222 -5.94 -4.61 19.36
CA LYS A 222 -4.84 -5.58 19.43
C LYS A 222 -4.04 -5.50 18.15
N LEU A 223 -2.74 -5.75 18.27
CA LEU A 223 -1.82 -5.81 17.15
C LEU A 223 -1.42 -7.26 16.92
N ARG A 224 -0.92 -7.55 15.72
CA ARG A 224 -0.35 -8.85 15.38
C ARG A 224 0.98 -8.68 14.65
N ALA A 225 1.97 -9.49 15.01
CA ALA A 225 3.25 -9.60 14.33
C ALA A 225 3.52 -11.05 13.88
N PHE A 226 4.08 -11.20 12.68
CA PHE A 226 4.38 -12.52 12.11
C PHE A 226 5.48 -12.43 11.04
N LYS A 227 6.11 -13.58 10.74
CA LYS A 227 7.01 -13.74 9.58
C LYS A 227 6.32 -14.54 8.50
N MET A 228 6.55 -14.17 7.25
CA MET A 228 6.09 -14.90 6.07
C MET A 228 7.27 -15.60 5.41
N PHE A 229 7.14 -16.90 5.17
CA PHE A 229 8.12 -17.72 4.48
C PHE A 229 7.52 -18.21 3.17
N LYS A 230 8.15 -17.90 2.05
CA LYS A 230 7.76 -18.41 0.74
C LYS A 230 8.08 -19.91 0.66
N LEU A 231 7.07 -20.71 0.38
CA LEU A 231 7.18 -22.13 0.09
C LEU A 231 6.91 -22.37 -1.40
N GLU A 232 7.20 -23.57 -1.90
CA GLU A 232 6.91 -23.95 -3.30
C GLU A 232 5.42 -23.79 -3.65
N LYS A 233 4.53 -24.06 -2.69
CA LYS A 233 3.06 -24.03 -2.85
C LYS A 233 2.36 -22.99 -1.96
N GLY A 234 2.96 -21.83 -1.77
CA GLY A 234 2.33 -20.71 -1.07
C GLY A 234 3.22 -20.10 0.00
N TYR A 235 2.62 -19.75 1.14
CA TYR A 235 3.33 -19.09 2.23
C TYR A 235 3.06 -19.80 3.55
N TYR A 236 4.10 -19.94 4.36
CA TYR A 236 3.99 -20.31 5.75
C TYR A 236 4.09 -19.07 6.62
N ILE A 237 3.16 -18.93 7.57
CA ILE A 237 3.08 -17.77 8.46
C ILE A 237 3.41 -18.25 9.86
N SER A 238 4.46 -17.67 10.44
CA SER A 238 4.86 -17.95 11.83
C SER A 238 4.62 -16.72 12.68
N PRO A 239 3.96 -16.83 13.85
CA PRO A 239 3.92 -15.76 14.83
C PRO A 239 5.32 -15.22 15.17
N TRP A 240 5.40 -13.93 15.47
CA TRP A 240 6.63 -13.28 15.93
C TRP A 240 6.42 -12.63 17.30
N HIS A 241 7.36 -12.85 18.22
CA HIS A 241 7.23 -12.42 19.62
C HIS A 241 8.54 -12.05 20.33
N ASN A 242 9.64 -11.90 19.58
CA ASN A 242 10.99 -11.72 20.15
C ASN A 242 11.48 -10.26 20.09
N SER A 243 10.56 -9.30 19.95
CA SER A 243 10.87 -7.87 19.98
C SER A 243 9.65 -7.09 20.46
N THR A 244 9.91 -5.93 21.05
CA THR A 244 8.88 -4.91 21.27
C THR A 244 8.73 -4.03 20.04
N ILE A 245 7.63 -3.30 19.97
CA ILE A 245 7.39 -2.26 18.96
C ILE A 245 6.87 -0.98 19.63
N THR A 246 6.90 0.11 18.91
CA THR A 246 6.20 1.34 19.26
C THR A 246 4.90 1.41 18.45
N ALA A 247 3.77 1.59 19.13
CA ALA A 247 2.49 1.89 18.49
C ALA A 247 2.10 3.34 18.76
N ARG A 248 1.86 4.11 17.70
CA ARG A 248 1.42 5.50 17.74
C ARG A 248 0.03 5.61 17.15
N ILE A 249 -0.80 6.48 17.72
CA ILE A 249 -2.10 6.82 17.17
C ILE A 249 -2.09 8.31 16.90
N LEU A 250 -1.97 8.69 15.63
CA LEU A 250 -2.05 10.08 15.19
C LEU A 250 -3.52 10.46 15.03
N LEU A 251 -3.97 11.44 15.79
CA LEU A 251 -5.34 11.93 15.82
C LEU A 251 -5.44 13.13 14.88
N LYS A 252 -6.46 13.13 14.02
CA LYS A 252 -6.83 14.29 13.22
C LYS A 252 -8.10 14.89 13.80
N GLN A 253 -7.99 16.12 14.28
CA GLN A 253 -9.03 16.85 14.99
C GLN A 253 -9.53 18.02 14.17
N GLY A 254 -10.76 18.44 14.41
CA GLY A 254 -11.37 19.59 13.74
C GLY A 254 -12.80 19.32 13.32
N VAL A 255 -13.19 19.85 12.15
CA VAL A 255 -14.55 19.72 11.62
C VAL A 255 -14.73 18.32 11.00
N PRO A 256 -15.60 17.44 11.54
CA PRO A 256 -15.69 16.04 11.08
C PRO A 256 -16.16 15.84 9.63
N ASN A 257 -16.67 16.90 9.02
CA ASN A 257 -17.17 16.93 7.65
C ASN A 257 -16.44 17.99 6.83
N ALA A 258 -15.12 18.13 7.03
CA ALA A 258 -14.33 18.88 6.07
C ALA A 258 -14.55 18.26 4.68
N ASP A 259 -15.03 19.09 3.76
CA ASP A 259 -15.30 18.78 2.36
C ASP A 259 -14.16 19.25 1.45
N SER A 260 -13.15 19.91 2.02
CA SER A 260 -11.98 20.34 1.30
C SER A 260 -10.68 20.13 2.08
N GLY A 261 -9.59 20.01 1.33
CA GLY A 261 -8.24 19.93 1.88
C GLY A 261 -7.17 20.22 0.84
N THR A 262 -5.93 20.17 1.30
CA THR A 262 -4.76 20.45 0.49
C THR A 262 -3.70 19.39 0.76
N ILE A 263 -3.06 18.90 -0.30
CA ILE A 263 -1.86 18.05 -0.18
C ILE A 263 -0.64 18.84 -0.61
N ASP A 264 0.41 18.79 0.21
CA ASP A 264 1.73 19.28 -0.19
C ASP A 264 2.53 18.13 -0.77
N LEU A 265 3.38 18.42 -1.76
CA LEU A 265 4.17 17.43 -2.48
C LEU A 265 5.67 17.76 -2.40
N ASN A 266 6.47 16.72 -2.24
CA ASN A 266 7.93 16.77 -2.40
C ASN A 266 8.29 15.94 -3.64
N LEU A 267 8.58 16.61 -4.75
CA LEU A 267 8.93 15.96 -6.01
C LEU A 267 10.44 15.74 -6.07
N TRP A 268 10.84 14.47 -6.04
CA TRP A 268 12.22 14.01 -6.08
C TRP A 268 12.58 13.52 -7.48
N PHE A 269 13.61 14.12 -8.08
CA PHE A 269 14.08 13.78 -9.43
C PHE A 269 15.33 12.91 -9.35
N MET A 270 15.29 11.74 -9.98
CA MET A 270 16.38 10.76 -9.98
C MET A 270 16.68 10.24 -11.38
N GLY A 271 17.78 10.68 -11.97
CA GLY A 271 18.22 10.16 -13.28
C GLY A 271 17.16 10.29 -14.38
N VAL A 272 16.26 11.27 -14.24
CA VAL A 272 15.26 11.60 -15.25
C VAL A 272 15.84 12.62 -16.22
N ASP A 273 15.76 12.32 -17.52
CA ASP A 273 16.48 13.08 -18.56
C ASP A 273 16.14 14.57 -18.51
N GLU A 274 17.18 15.37 -18.22
CA GLU A 274 17.16 16.83 -18.23
C GLU A 274 16.18 17.49 -17.24
N VAL A 275 15.64 16.76 -16.26
CA VAL A 275 14.81 17.33 -15.19
C VAL A 275 15.54 17.32 -13.86
N THR A 276 15.65 18.49 -13.25
CA THR A 276 16.26 18.71 -11.94
C THR A 276 15.33 19.57 -11.09
N ALA A 277 15.60 19.64 -9.79
CA ALA A 277 14.91 20.55 -8.89
C ALA A 277 14.86 22.01 -9.39
N GLU A 278 15.93 22.47 -10.07
CA GLU A 278 16.05 23.85 -10.55
C GLU A 278 15.12 24.16 -11.72
N ASN A 279 14.90 23.20 -12.63
CA ASN A 279 14.12 23.43 -13.85
C ASN A 279 12.74 22.75 -13.85
N ALA A 280 12.43 21.90 -12.87
CA ALA A 280 11.21 21.10 -12.84
C ALA A 280 9.92 21.93 -12.84
N ALA A 281 9.93 23.10 -12.17
CA ALA A 281 8.78 24.01 -12.14
C ALA A 281 8.42 24.60 -13.52
N GLU A 282 9.40 24.66 -14.43
CA GLU A 282 9.22 25.17 -15.80
C GLU A 282 9.11 24.03 -16.83
N ASN A 283 9.35 22.79 -16.41
CA ASN A 283 9.27 21.64 -17.30
C ASN A 283 7.80 21.40 -17.71
N PRO A 284 7.47 21.45 -19.01
CA PRO A 284 6.09 21.38 -19.47
C PRO A 284 5.39 20.06 -19.11
N ARG A 285 6.15 18.97 -18.99
CA ARG A 285 5.63 17.65 -18.59
C ARG A 285 5.19 17.64 -17.12
N ILE A 286 6.03 18.18 -16.24
CA ILE A 286 5.72 18.32 -14.80
C ILE A 286 4.54 19.27 -14.58
N VAL A 287 4.51 20.41 -15.29
CA VAL A 287 3.39 21.35 -15.21
C VAL A 287 2.08 20.68 -15.63
N GLN A 288 2.08 19.96 -16.76
CA GLN A 288 0.89 19.25 -17.23
C GLN A 288 0.44 18.15 -16.26
N MET A 289 1.38 17.38 -15.72
CA MET A 289 1.11 16.37 -14.69
C MET A 289 0.45 16.96 -13.44
N LEU A 290 0.95 18.09 -12.94
CA LEU A 290 0.37 18.76 -11.77
C LEU A 290 -1.02 19.33 -12.06
N VAL A 291 -1.25 19.84 -13.27
CA VAL A 291 -2.59 20.27 -13.72
C VAL A 291 -3.57 19.10 -13.73
N GLU A 292 -3.15 17.94 -14.25
CA GLU A 292 -3.97 16.73 -14.28
C GLU A 292 -4.26 16.21 -12.87
N LEU A 293 -3.24 16.09 -12.02
CA LEU A 293 -3.40 15.68 -10.62
C LEU A 293 -4.41 16.59 -9.89
N ASN A 294 -4.22 17.91 -10.00
CA ASN A 294 -5.11 18.88 -9.36
C ASN A 294 -6.53 18.78 -9.92
N SER A 295 -6.70 18.66 -11.23
CA SER A 295 -8.03 18.52 -11.86
C SER A 295 -8.76 17.25 -11.41
N ILE A 296 -8.05 16.15 -11.16
CA ILE A 296 -8.64 14.91 -10.66
C ILE A 296 -9.07 15.10 -9.21
N TYR A 297 -8.19 15.64 -8.36
CA TYR A 297 -8.41 15.72 -6.92
C TYR A 297 -9.42 16.82 -6.53
N GLU A 298 -9.53 17.90 -7.33
CA GLU A 298 -10.53 18.93 -7.12
C GLU A 298 -11.97 18.39 -7.21
N THR A 299 -12.19 17.28 -7.91
CA THR A 299 -13.51 16.62 -7.98
C THR A 299 -14.00 16.11 -6.62
N VAL A 300 -13.08 15.90 -5.68
CA VAL A 300 -13.34 15.48 -4.29
C VAL A 300 -12.86 16.51 -3.27
N GLY A 301 -12.72 17.78 -3.68
CA GLY A 301 -12.38 18.90 -2.80
C GLY A 301 -10.92 18.95 -2.34
N ILE A 302 -10.02 18.16 -2.93
CA ILE A 302 -8.60 18.18 -2.58
C ILE A 302 -7.83 19.01 -3.63
N SER A 303 -7.05 19.97 -3.16
CA SER A 303 -6.17 20.79 -4.00
C SER A 303 -4.70 20.41 -3.80
N VAL A 304 -3.88 20.64 -4.83
CA VAL A 304 -2.43 20.60 -4.69
C VAL A 304 -1.95 21.92 -4.07
N GLY A 305 -1.26 21.83 -2.94
CA GLY A 305 -0.74 22.96 -2.18
C GLY A 305 0.69 23.31 -2.57
N LYS A 306 1.57 23.33 -1.57
CA LYS A 306 2.98 23.62 -1.78
C LYS A 306 3.66 22.44 -2.48
N VAL A 307 4.38 22.75 -3.56
CA VAL A 307 5.22 21.78 -4.27
C VAL A 307 6.68 22.14 -4.04
N ASN A 308 7.43 21.24 -3.40
CA ASN A 308 8.88 21.33 -3.28
C ASN A 308 9.52 20.48 -4.38
N TYR A 309 10.54 21.02 -5.06
CA TYR A 309 11.30 20.32 -6.09
C TYR A 309 12.68 19.98 -5.53
N LEU A 310 13.06 18.71 -5.57
CA LEU A 310 14.22 18.16 -4.88
C LEU A 310 15.00 17.23 -5.81
N ASN A 311 16.32 17.28 -5.75
CA ASN A 311 17.16 16.26 -6.38
C ASN A 311 17.41 15.18 -5.34
N ALA A 312 17.26 13.92 -5.72
CA ALA A 312 17.70 12.85 -4.83
C ALA A 312 19.23 12.75 -4.83
N ALA A 313 19.76 12.00 -3.87
CA ALA A 313 21.19 11.77 -3.75
C ALA A 313 21.72 10.97 -4.96
N GLU A 314 22.93 11.31 -5.45
CA GLU A 314 23.50 10.75 -6.69
C GLU A 314 23.76 9.23 -6.60
N GLU A 315 23.88 8.69 -5.39
CA GLU A 315 24.10 7.26 -5.11
C GLU A 315 22.85 6.40 -5.24
N LEU A 316 21.65 7.00 -5.30
CA LEU A 316 20.40 6.25 -5.43
C LEU A 316 20.19 5.81 -6.88
N THR A 317 19.71 4.58 -7.08
CA THR A 317 19.39 4.08 -8.42
C THR A 317 18.14 4.73 -8.97
N SER A 318 18.18 5.15 -10.24
CA SER A 318 16.99 5.58 -10.98
C SER A 318 16.23 4.41 -11.62
N ASN A 319 16.76 3.19 -11.60
CA ASN A 319 16.06 1.99 -12.04
C ASN A 319 15.73 1.13 -10.82
N ILE A 320 14.44 0.95 -10.56
CA ILE A 320 13.95 0.17 -9.42
C ILE A 320 13.79 -1.28 -9.89
N GLU A 321 14.67 -2.17 -9.46
CA GLU A 321 14.64 -3.59 -9.82
C GLU A 321 14.00 -4.44 -8.71
N THR A 322 14.06 -3.97 -7.48
CA THR A 322 13.49 -4.62 -6.30
C THR A 322 12.51 -3.70 -5.58
N THR A 323 11.37 -4.26 -5.19
CA THR A 323 10.24 -3.52 -4.57
C THR A 323 9.77 -4.15 -3.26
N LEU A 324 10.43 -5.23 -2.83
CA LEU A 324 10.04 -6.03 -1.67
C LEU A 324 11.16 -6.10 -0.65
N GLY A 325 10.82 -5.81 0.60
CA GLY A 325 11.77 -5.83 1.71
C GLY A 325 12.50 -4.51 1.89
N VAL A 326 13.07 -4.37 3.08
CA VAL A 326 13.59 -3.11 3.64
C VAL A 326 14.83 -2.58 2.90
N ASP A 327 15.57 -3.51 2.31
CA ASP A 327 16.79 -3.25 1.54
C ASP A 327 16.51 -3.21 0.04
N SER A 328 15.23 -3.20 -0.38
CA SER A 328 14.87 -3.05 -1.78
C SER A 328 15.19 -1.65 -2.29
N ASP A 329 15.42 -1.51 -3.59
CA ASP A 329 15.69 -0.22 -4.24
C ASP A 329 14.60 0.80 -3.90
N LEU A 330 13.33 0.37 -3.92
CA LEU A 330 12.18 1.19 -3.56
C LEU A 330 12.19 1.63 -2.09
N SER A 331 12.50 0.69 -1.17
CA SER A 331 12.56 1.01 0.26
C SER A 331 13.72 1.93 0.60
N LEU A 332 14.89 1.72 0.01
CA LEU A 332 16.06 2.59 0.19
C LEU A 332 15.78 4.00 -0.33
N LEU A 333 15.06 4.09 -1.45
CA LEU A 333 14.59 5.35 -1.98
C LEU A 333 13.69 6.11 -0.99
N PHE A 334 12.67 5.47 -0.43
CA PHE A 334 11.77 6.13 0.51
C PHE A 334 12.49 6.51 1.82
N GLN A 335 13.46 5.71 2.27
CA GLN A 335 14.26 5.99 3.45
C GLN A 335 15.15 7.23 3.30
N SER A 336 15.44 7.69 2.07
CA SER A 336 16.25 8.89 1.84
C SER A 336 15.55 10.21 2.18
N THR A 337 14.31 10.17 2.70
CA THR A 337 13.45 11.34 2.92
C THR A 337 13.44 11.85 4.35
N GLN A 338 14.34 11.38 5.22
CA GLN A 338 14.33 11.73 6.65
C GLN A 338 14.25 13.25 6.91
N ASP A 339 14.93 14.05 6.09
CA ASP A 339 14.96 15.51 6.19
C ASP A 339 14.00 16.23 5.23
N ALA A 340 13.07 15.50 4.61
CA ALA A 340 12.12 16.07 3.66
C ALA A 340 11.15 17.05 4.36
N PRO A 341 10.80 18.19 3.74
CA PRO A 341 9.74 19.06 4.22
C PRO A 341 8.41 18.29 4.40
N PRO A 342 7.48 18.74 5.25
CA PRO A 342 6.14 18.15 5.32
C PRO A 342 5.48 18.07 3.94
N GLY A 343 4.95 16.90 3.59
CA GLY A 343 4.32 16.64 2.29
C GLY A 343 4.48 15.18 1.87
N ILE A 344 3.78 14.77 0.82
CA ILE A 344 3.92 13.43 0.24
C ILE A 344 5.18 13.40 -0.63
N ASN A 345 6.10 12.48 -0.35
CA ASN A 345 7.29 12.27 -1.17
C ASN A 345 6.91 11.50 -2.45
N VAL A 346 7.16 12.12 -3.59
CA VAL A 346 6.92 11.57 -4.92
C VAL A 346 8.24 11.49 -5.66
N PHE A 347 8.63 10.29 -6.08
CA PHE A 347 9.89 10.03 -6.76
C PHE A 347 9.65 9.74 -8.23
N PHE A 348 10.36 10.48 -9.08
CA PHE A 348 10.45 10.21 -10.50
C PHE A 348 11.71 9.39 -10.77
N VAL A 349 11.50 8.12 -11.11
CA VAL A 349 12.54 7.15 -11.46
C VAL A 349 12.52 6.91 -12.97
N SER A 350 13.62 6.44 -13.57
CA SER A 350 13.63 6.06 -14.99
C SER A 350 12.57 4.99 -15.24
N ASP A 351 12.70 3.84 -14.56
CA ASP A 351 11.88 2.66 -14.77
C ASP A 351 11.67 1.88 -13.46
N ILE A 352 10.49 1.29 -13.31
CA ILE A 352 10.20 0.30 -12.26
C ILE A 352 10.04 -1.06 -12.94
N ILE A 353 11.05 -1.90 -12.80
CA ILE A 353 11.18 -3.16 -13.52
C ILE A 353 10.70 -4.30 -12.61
N LYS A 354 9.70 -5.05 -13.08
CA LYS A 354 9.27 -6.27 -12.40
C LYS A 354 9.87 -7.49 -13.09
N THR A 355 10.92 -8.05 -12.50
CA THR A 355 11.64 -9.24 -12.99
C THR A 355 10.99 -10.55 -12.56
N GLU A 356 10.06 -10.52 -11.61
CA GLU A 356 9.42 -11.72 -11.03
C GLU A 356 8.06 -12.10 -11.66
N LEU A 357 7.78 -11.76 -12.92
CA LEU A 357 6.55 -12.26 -13.54
C LEU A 357 6.66 -13.77 -13.83
N LYS A 358 5.51 -14.46 -13.74
CA LYS A 358 5.42 -15.89 -14.10
C LYS A 358 6.01 -16.07 -15.52
N ASN A 359 6.88 -17.07 -15.68
CA ASN A 359 7.58 -17.43 -16.93
C ASN A 359 8.77 -16.56 -17.32
N GLY A 360 9.35 -15.78 -16.40
CA GLY A 360 10.55 -14.96 -16.68
C GLY A 360 10.26 -13.78 -17.60
N GLN A 361 9.00 -13.37 -17.69
CA GLN A 361 8.63 -12.13 -18.36
C GLN A 361 9.06 -10.93 -17.51
N GLN A 362 9.45 -9.84 -18.17
CA GLN A 362 9.67 -8.55 -17.53
C GLN A 362 8.46 -7.66 -17.81
N GLY A 363 7.93 -7.04 -16.76
CA GLY A 363 6.88 -6.04 -16.86
C GLY A 363 7.41 -4.67 -16.43
N ILE A 364 6.88 -3.62 -17.04
CA ILE A 364 7.08 -2.25 -16.57
C ILE A 364 5.92 -1.91 -15.65
N VAL A 365 6.25 -1.46 -14.45
CA VAL A 365 5.29 -0.91 -13.48
C VAL A 365 5.33 0.61 -13.59
N LEU A 366 4.16 1.23 -13.65
CA LEU A 366 4.06 2.66 -13.93
C LEU A 366 4.22 3.50 -12.68
N GLY A 367 3.72 2.98 -11.55
CA GLY A 367 3.92 3.59 -10.24
C GLY A 367 3.70 2.58 -9.11
N ILE A 368 4.20 2.92 -7.93
CA ILE A 368 4.03 2.17 -6.68
C ILE A 368 3.92 3.16 -5.52
N SER A 369 2.83 3.09 -4.76
CA SER A 369 2.75 3.65 -3.40
C SER A 369 3.45 2.76 -2.37
N GLY A 370 4.20 3.37 -1.45
CA GLY A 370 4.83 2.67 -0.33
C GLY A 370 3.84 2.07 0.68
N GLY A 371 2.57 2.47 0.66
CA GLY A 371 1.55 1.86 1.51
C GLY A 371 0.11 2.19 1.11
N ILE A 372 -0.83 1.42 1.66
CA ILE A 372 -2.28 1.74 1.65
C ILE A 372 -2.82 1.68 3.09
N PRO A 373 -2.96 2.83 3.77
CA PRO A 373 -2.39 4.13 3.39
C PRO A 373 -0.86 4.15 3.51
N GLY A 374 -0.22 5.19 2.98
CA GLY A 374 1.17 5.52 3.28
C GLY A 374 1.32 6.09 4.70
N PRO A 375 2.56 6.22 5.20
CA PRO A 375 2.85 6.92 6.44
C PRO A 375 2.50 8.42 6.36
N PRO A 376 2.01 9.04 7.45
CA PRO A 376 1.82 10.49 7.47
C PRO A 376 3.15 11.23 7.55
N PHE A 377 3.11 12.57 7.45
CA PHE A 377 4.28 13.47 7.45
C PHE A 377 5.25 13.31 8.64
N LEU A 378 4.85 12.63 9.72
CA LEU A 378 5.68 12.33 10.90
C LEU A 378 6.60 11.11 10.73
N ALA A 379 6.49 10.40 9.61
CA ALA A 379 7.19 9.13 9.41
C ALA A 379 7.96 9.09 8.09
N HIS A 380 8.47 10.25 7.67
CA HIS A 380 9.47 10.35 6.61
C HIS A 380 10.73 9.55 6.96
N GLY A 381 11.43 9.10 5.93
CA GLY A 381 12.61 8.24 6.08
C GLY A 381 12.28 6.79 6.45
N SER A 382 11.00 6.38 6.40
CA SER A 382 10.64 4.97 6.53
C SER A 382 10.62 4.26 5.17
N PRO A 383 10.75 2.92 5.14
CA PRO A 383 10.69 2.11 3.91
C PRO A 383 9.40 2.24 3.08
N HIS A 384 8.38 2.92 3.60
CA HIS A 384 7.05 3.07 2.98
C HIS A 384 6.65 4.54 2.76
N SER A 385 7.54 5.49 3.06
CA SER A 385 7.24 6.93 3.13
C SER A 385 7.24 7.69 1.79
N GLY A 386 6.73 7.09 0.72
CA GLY A 386 6.61 7.77 -0.55
C GLY A 386 5.77 7.06 -1.61
N VAL A 387 5.78 7.67 -2.79
CA VAL A 387 5.22 7.18 -4.05
C VAL A 387 6.34 7.23 -5.08
N ALA A 388 6.54 6.16 -5.85
CA ALA A 388 7.45 6.15 -6.99
C ALA A 388 6.67 6.05 -8.30
N VAL A 389 7.06 6.83 -9.31
CA VAL A 389 6.45 6.84 -10.64
C VAL A 389 7.54 6.76 -11.71
N SER A 390 7.35 5.88 -12.68
CA SER A 390 8.26 5.75 -13.83
C SER A 390 8.10 6.97 -14.75
N TRP A 391 9.23 7.63 -15.02
CA TRP A 391 9.33 8.75 -15.94
C TRP A 391 9.21 8.29 -17.39
N ASN A 392 9.79 7.15 -17.73
CA ASN A 392 9.79 6.65 -19.11
C ASN A 392 8.44 6.06 -19.54
N ASP A 393 7.43 6.06 -18.67
CA ASP A 393 6.09 5.60 -18.98
C ASP A 393 5.39 6.51 -20.00
N THR A 394 5.60 6.18 -21.26
CA THR A 394 4.74 6.60 -22.35
C THR A 394 4.10 5.34 -22.88
N LEU A 395 2.83 5.09 -22.53
CA LEU A 395 2.01 3.98 -23.03
C LEU A 395 1.77 4.09 -24.54
N GLY A 396 2.83 4.00 -25.32
CA GLY A 396 2.84 3.93 -26.78
C GLY A 396 2.41 5.20 -27.53
N LYS A 397 2.08 6.34 -26.87
CA LYS A 397 1.95 7.70 -27.48
C LYS A 397 1.42 8.81 -26.57
N THR A 398 0.73 8.48 -25.48
CA THR A 398 0.12 9.50 -24.59
C THR A 398 0.83 9.44 -23.26
N ASP A 399 1.25 10.60 -22.75
CA ASP A 399 1.78 10.70 -21.40
C ASP A 399 0.66 10.43 -20.39
N LYS A 400 0.93 9.56 -19.42
CA LYS A 400 -0.03 9.13 -18.39
C LYS A 400 0.47 9.37 -16.99
N ILE A 401 1.59 10.08 -16.86
CA ILE A 401 2.22 10.35 -15.57
C ILE A 401 1.29 11.08 -14.59
N GLY A 402 0.41 11.97 -15.05
CA GLY A 402 -0.60 12.65 -14.22
C GLY A 402 -1.59 11.68 -13.58
N PRO A 403 -2.39 10.92 -14.36
CA PRO A 403 -3.29 9.90 -13.83
C PRO A 403 -2.60 8.80 -13.02
N VAL A 404 -1.42 8.34 -13.44
CA VAL A 404 -0.64 7.33 -12.67
C VAL A 404 -0.23 7.91 -11.32
N LEU A 405 0.30 9.12 -11.28
CA LEU A 405 0.63 9.79 -10.02
C LEU A 405 -0.61 9.96 -9.13
N ALA A 406 -1.74 10.37 -9.71
CA ALA A 406 -2.99 10.51 -8.97
C ALA A 406 -3.50 9.17 -8.40
N HIS A 407 -3.33 8.07 -9.13
CA HIS A 407 -3.65 6.71 -8.68
C HIS A 407 -2.78 6.30 -7.49
N GLU A 408 -1.46 6.46 -7.58
CA GLU A 408 -0.55 6.06 -6.51
C GLU A 408 -0.67 6.95 -5.27
N ILE A 409 -0.88 8.27 -5.43
CA ILE A 409 -1.22 9.12 -4.28
C ILE A 409 -2.58 8.70 -3.70
N GLY A 410 -3.53 8.24 -4.52
CA GLY A 410 -4.81 7.69 -4.05
C GLY A 410 -4.60 6.51 -3.10
N HIS A 411 -3.72 5.57 -3.48
CA HIS A 411 -3.26 4.50 -2.61
C HIS A 411 -2.61 5.02 -1.33
N TYR A 412 -1.68 5.96 -1.45
CA TYR A 412 -1.03 6.59 -0.30
C TYR A 412 -2.04 7.22 0.67
N LEU A 413 -3.11 7.81 0.15
CA LEU A 413 -4.19 8.41 0.94
C LEU A 413 -5.23 7.39 1.45
N GLY A 414 -5.02 6.10 1.21
CA GLY A 414 -5.80 5.01 1.80
C GLY A 414 -6.84 4.37 0.88
N LEU A 415 -6.86 4.71 -0.41
CA LEU A 415 -7.75 4.07 -1.38
C LEU A 415 -7.22 2.70 -1.82
N TYR A 416 -8.13 1.76 -2.02
CA TYR A 416 -7.84 0.46 -2.64
C TYR A 416 -8.26 0.50 -4.11
N HIS A 417 -7.87 -0.52 -4.87
CA HIS A 417 -8.45 -0.69 -6.21
C HIS A 417 -9.95 -0.92 -6.10
N THR A 418 -10.75 -0.21 -6.92
CA THR A 418 -12.21 -0.39 -6.98
C THR A 418 -12.56 -1.83 -7.34
N THR A 419 -11.71 -2.51 -8.09
CA THR A 419 -11.84 -3.95 -8.33
C THR A 419 -10.47 -4.56 -8.39
N GLY A 420 -10.23 -5.55 -7.54
CA GLY A 420 -9.03 -6.38 -7.60
C GLY A 420 -9.04 -7.20 -8.88
N GLN A 421 -7.85 -7.49 -9.40
CA GLN A 421 -7.70 -8.41 -10.52
C GLN A 421 -8.38 -9.75 -10.17
N SER A 422 -9.48 -10.07 -10.86
CA SER A 422 -10.17 -11.34 -10.66
C SER A 422 -9.18 -12.47 -10.86
N ASN A 423 -8.97 -13.30 -9.84
CA ASN A 423 -8.20 -14.52 -10.03
C ASN A 423 -9.05 -15.45 -10.92
N PRO A 424 -8.62 -15.82 -12.15
CA PRO A 424 -9.41 -16.68 -13.01
C PRO A 424 -9.65 -18.07 -12.40
N GLN A 425 -8.76 -18.49 -11.49
CA GLN A 425 -8.89 -19.73 -10.74
C GLN A 425 -9.79 -19.59 -9.51
N ASN A 426 -10.17 -18.36 -9.13
CA ASN A 426 -11.05 -18.10 -8.01
C ASN A 426 -11.87 -16.81 -8.20
N PRO A 427 -12.84 -16.80 -9.14
CA PRO A 427 -13.62 -15.61 -9.49
C PRO A 427 -14.49 -15.08 -8.34
N GLU A 428 -14.81 -15.93 -7.35
CA GLU A 428 -15.51 -15.54 -6.13
C GLU A 428 -14.68 -14.62 -5.21
N PHE A 429 -13.38 -14.45 -5.49
CA PHE A 429 -12.46 -13.59 -4.73
C PHE A 429 -12.10 -12.30 -5.50
N THR A 430 -13.01 -11.82 -6.35
CA THR A 430 -12.89 -10.46 -6.88
C THR A 430 -13.03 -9.49 -5.70
N GLN A 431 -11.92 -8.88 -5.31
CA GLN A 431 -11.89 -7.98 -4.15
C GLN A 431 -12.38 -6.61 -4.57
N HIS A 432 -13.61 -6.25 -4.24
CA HIS A 432 -14.09 -4.89 -4.33
C HIS A 432 -13.47 -4.04 -3.21
N ASP A 433 -13.36 -2.71 -3.37
CA ASP A 433 -12.99 -1.84 -2.25
C ASP A 433 -14.12 -1.78 -1.20
N PRO A 434 -13.90 -1.25 0.02
CA PRO A 434 -14.94 -1.20 1.04
C PRO A 434 -15.90 0.00 0.88
N ILE A 435 -15.83 0.75 -0.23
CA ILE A 435 -16.55 2.02 -0.42
C ILE A 435 -17.77 1.76 -1.32
N ALA A 436 -18.96 1.88 -0.75
CA ALA A 436 -20.19 1.38 -1.39
C ALA A 436 -20.61 2.12 -2.66
N ASP A 437 -20.09 3.34 -2.90
CA ASP A 437 -20.40 4.15 -4.08
C ASP A 437 -19.41 3.98 -5.24
N THR A 438 -18.44 3.07 -5.11
CA THR A 438 -17.58 2.71 -6.24
C THR A 438 -18.17 1.54 -7.02
N PRO A 439 -18.25 1.62 -8.36
CA PRO A 439 -18.72 0.49 -9.16
C PRO A 439 -17.62 -0.56 -9.35
N GLU A 440 -18.04 -1.82 -9.41
CA GLU A 440 -17.17 -2.92 -9.82
C GLU A 440 -16.87 -2.88 -11.33
N ASN A 441 -15.63 -3.23 -11.70
CA ASN A 441 -15.16 -3.36 -13.08
C ASN A 441 -15.31 -2.11 -13.97
N ASP A 442 -15.40 -0.92 -13.39
CA ASP A 442 -15.50 0.33 -14.14
C ASP A 442 -14.12 0.98 -14.33
N SER A 443 -13.60 0.92 -15.56
CA SER A 443 -12.32 1.51 -15.91
C SER A 443 -12.34 3.04 -15.97
N SER A 444 -13.47 3.71 -15.77
CA SER A 444 -13.55 5.17 -15.70
C SER A 444 -13.11 5.75 -14.34
N TYR A 445 -12.97 4.90 -13.32
CA TYR A 445 -12.50 5.28 -11.99
C TYR A 445 -10.98 5.28 -11.91
N LEU A 446 -10.45 6.25 -11.17
CA LEU A 446 -9.02 6.43 -10.93
C LEU A 446 -8.40 5.17 -10.36
N MET A 447 -9.05 4.58 -9.36
CA MET A 447 -8.55 3.40 -8.66
C MET A 447 -8.87 2.08 -9.37
N PHE A 448 -9.24 2.09 -10.65
CA PHE A 448 -9.30 0.84 -11.41
C PHE A 448 -7.87 0.29 -11.60
N TRP A 449 -7.68 -1.01 -11.40
CA TRP A 449 -6.35 -1.65 -11.29
C TRP A 449 -5.47 -1.59 -12.55
N ALA A 450 -6.05 -1.29 -13.72
CA ALA A 450 -5.31 -1.25 -14.98
C ALA A 450 -4.42 0.00 -15.07
N ALA A 451 -3.31 -0.12 -15.82
CA ALA A 451 -2.22 0.84 -16.04
C ALA A 451 -2.61 2.31 -16.29
N ALA A 452 -3.83 2.59 -16.69
CA ALA A 452 -4.38 3.93 -16.71
C ALA A 452 -5.89 3.79 -16.55
N GLY A 453 -6.32 3.49 -15.31
CA GLY A 453 -7.70 3.75 -14.90
C GLY A 453 -8.14 5.15 -15.33
N GLY A 454 -9.43 5.42 -15.21
CA GLY A 454 -9.95 6.72 -15.60
C GLY A 454 -9.51 7.81 -14.63
N THR A 455 -10.24 8.91 -14.63
CA THR A 455 -9.92 10.09 -13.82
C THR A 455 -11.00 10.39 -12.79
N SER A 456 -11.96 9.49 -12.63
CA SER A 456 -13.12 9.70 -11.75
C SER A 456 -12.81 9.22 -10.33
N LEU A 457 -13.24 10.00 -9.34
CA LEU A 457 -13.28 9.62 -7.93
C LEU A 457 -14.72 9.70 -7.44
N SER A 458 -15.13 8.77 -6.58
CA SER A 458 -16.44 8.83 -5.91
C SER A 458 -16.42 9.79 -4.71
N GLU A 459 -17.60 10.13 -4.20
CA GLU A 459 -17.73 10.91 -2.96
C GLU A 459 -17.12 10.15 -1.78
N GLY A 460 -17.36 8.83 -1.72
CA GLY A 460 -16.79 7.94 -0.72
C GLY A 460 -15.27 7.84 -0.78
N GLN A 461 -14.67 7.88 -1.98
CA GLN A 461 -13.22 7.97 -2.13
C GLN A 461 -12.68 9.31 -1.60
N GLY A 462 -13.35 10.42 -1.93
CA GLY A 462 -13.06 11.74 -1.35
C GLY A 462 -13.10 11.75 0.18
N TYR A 463 -14.14 11.15 0.75
CA TYR A 463 -14.30 10.98 2.20
C TYR A 463 -13.09 10.30 2.83
N VAL A 464 -12.57 9.23 2.24
CA VAL A 464 -11.40 8.50 2.77
C VAL A 464 -10.14 9.35 2.66
N MET A 465 -9.89 9.95 1.49
CA MET A 465 -8.69 10.75 1.26
C MET A 465 -8.59 11.94 2.23
N LEU A 466 -9.68 12.68 2.46
CA LEU A 466 -9.74 13.82 3.37
C LEU A 466 -9.44 13.46 4.84
N ARG A 467 -9.50 12.18 5.20
CA ARG A 467 -9.20 11.68 6.56
C ARG A 467 -7.74 11.34 6.76
N HIS A 468 -6.97 11.22 5.70
CA HIS A 468 -5.53 10.98 5.80
C HIS A 468 -4.82 12.20 6.42
N PRO A 469 -3.85 12.01 7.34
CA PRO A 469 -3.13 13.13 7.97
C PRO A 469 -2.25 13.95 7.01
N SER A 470 -1.90 13.42 5.83
CA SER A 470 -1.17 14.20 4.81
C SER A 470 -2.06 15.15 4.01
N VAL A 471 -3.38 15.15 4.25
CA VAL A 471 -4.31 16.14 3.70
C VAL A 471 -4.56 17.21 4.74
N TRP A 472 -3.98 18.39 4.56
CA TRP A 472 -4.21 19.55 5.41
C TRP A 472 -5.63 20.06 5.22
N LEU A 473 -6.40 20.17 6.30
CA LEU A 473 -7.70 20.80 6.20
C LEU A 473 -7.51 22.30 5.98
N SER A 474 -8.23 22.87 5.02
CA SER A 474 -8.32 24.32 4.94
C SER A 474 -8.92 24.82 6.26
N PRO A 475 -8.40 25.91 6.87
CA PRO A 475 -9.08 26.54 7.99
C PRO A 475 -10.51 26.78 7.55
N ALA A 476 -11.49 26.41 8.39
CA ALA A 476 -12.88 26.74 8.10
C ALA A 476 -12.92 28.25 7.82
N VAL A 477 -13.32 28.63 6.61
CA VAL A 477 -13.52 30.05 6.30
C VAL A 477 -14.61 30.50 7.27
N GLU A 478 -14.23 31.28 8.29
CA GLU A 478 -15.22 31.81 9.21
C GLU A 478 -16.26 32.55 8.36
N PRO A 479 -17.57 32.25 8.55
CA PRO A 479 -18.60 32.91 7.78
C PRO A 479 -18.38 34.42 7.94
N SER A 480 -18.11 35.12 6.83
CA SER A 480 -17.90 36.57 6.85
C SER A 480 -19.08 37.20 7.59
N GLU A 481 -18.82 37.92 8.68
CA GLU A 481 -19.89 38.59 9.43
C GLU A 481 -20.77 39.39 8.45
N PRO A 482 -22.10 39.20 8.48
CA PRO A 482 -23.02 39.73 7.49
C PRO A 482 -23.11 41.26 7.44
#